data_AF-A0A7C6JNP4-F1
#
_entry.id   AF-A0A7C6JNP4-F1
#
_cell.length_a   1.000
_cell.length_b   1.000
_cell.length_c   1.000
_cell.angle_alpha   90.00
_cell.angle_beta   90.00
_cell.angle_gamma   90.00
#
_symmetry.space_group_name_H-M   'P 1'
#
loop_
_entity.id
_entity.type
_entity.pdbx_description
1 polymer ?
#
loop_
_entity_poly.entity_id
_entity_poly.type
_entity_poly.pdbx_seq_one_letter_code
_entity_poly.pdbx_strand_id
1 'polypeptide(L)'
;MIEIPYTVKILASVILAFLLLGIAIIFINKTRKRRQQDATVRERQSRKPFPQSATLSENALIAKQGDPQSREQIIRDHYRDWLARYLLPTYDARGAFVRVGVERKRLRYQVSTTSLAQGFALLQSVLIGGDDLAASDRYERLLTFVIAYPSNQSEDLCSWHTLPDMTAPPKLESDPHAEAWIAFSLLMAEKQWGQSENFDYKRMLEYRLSALLELQQSIEASDHKRAIYAPLFFDAFARHSDAEAWQKTALDLRKELLAHIKGAELSADGSAEEAWLAFSTLHVGLAGLLLKESSHQNLANQFEGLVYNAIKTLPAKLEQAEEDGLSPLALLACCAPLAMLQNDQDLLEKYWNTLSTHKSAQHDAIGETLRLLALMTMNGNFWV
;
A
#
# COMPACT_ATOMS: atom_id res chain seq x y z
N MET A 1 -0.59 57.72 -28.25
CA MET A 1 -0.48 56.46 -27.48
C MET A 1 -1.52 56.56 -26.36
N ILE A 2 -2.59 55.75 -26.40
CA ILE A 2 -3.63 55.81 -25.36
C ILE A 2 -3.14 54.96 -24.19
N GLU A 3 -2.78 55.60 -23.07
CA GLU A 3 -2.42 54.88 -21.84
C GLU A 3 -3.69 54.30 -21.21
N ILE A 4 -3.82 52.98 -21.30
CA ILE A 4 -4.88 52.25 -20.61
C ILE A 4 -4.59 52.33 -19.09
N PRO A 5 -5.54 52.82 -18.28
CA PRO A 5 -5.36 52.95 -16.83
C PRO A 5 -4.97 51.60 -16.21
N TYR A 6 -4.05 51.63 -15.25
CA TYR A 6 -3.54 50.44 -14.58
C TYR A 6 -4.66 49.59 -13.95
N THR A 7 -5.72 50.24 -13.45
CA THR A 7 -6.92 49.60 -12.92
C THR A 7 -7.69 48.77 -13.94
N VAL A 8 -7.75 49.23 -15.19
CA VAL A 8 -8.39 48.50 -16.31
C VAL A 8 -7.55 47.27 -16.70
N LYS A 9 -6.22 47.37 -16.65
CA LYS A 9 -5.31 46.23 -16.89
C LYS A 9 -5.45 45.16 -15.81
N ILE A 10 -5.54 45.55 -14.53
CA ILE A 10 -5.78 44.59 -13.43
C ILE A 10 -7.13 43.90 -13.60
N LEU A 11 -8.20 44.67 -13.86
CA LEU A 11 -9.53 44.11 -14.03
C LEU A 11 -9.59 43.11 -15.21
N ALA A 12 -8.96 43.44 -16.33
CA ALA A 12 -8.85 42.54 -17.47
C ALA A 12 -8.06 41.26 -17.14
N SER A 13 -6.96 41.35 -16.39
CA SER A 13 -6.17 40.19 -15.95
C SER A 13 -6.96 39.28 -14.99
N VAL A 14 -7.73 39.86 -14.07
CA VAL A 14 -8.59 39.09 -13.15
C VAL A 14 -9.68 38.36 -13.92
N ILE A 15 -10.36 39.03 -14.86
CA ILE A 15 -11.38 38.42 -15.72
C ILE A 15 -10.77 37.28 -16.54
N LEU A 16 -9.58 37.50 -17.13
CA LEU A 16 -8.88 36.48 -17.89
C LEU A 16 -8.49 35.27 -17.02
N ALA A 17 -8.03 35.49 -15.78
CA ALA A 17 -7.70 34.42 -14.86
C ALA A 17 -8.93 33.56 -14.49
N PHE A 18 -10.07 34.18 -14.20
CA PHE A 18 -11.32 33.45 -13.95
C PHE A 18 -11.82 32.70 -15.19
N LEU A 19 -11.65 33.26 -16.38
CA LEU A 19 -12.03 32.63 -17.64
C LEU A 19 -11.14 31.40 -17.94
N LEU A 20 -9.83 31.52 -17.74
CA LEU A 20 -8.89 30.41 -17.85
C LEU A 20 -9.15 29.32 -16.80
N LEU A 21 -9.47 29.71 -15.56
CA LEU A 21 -9.85 28.77 -14.49
C LEU A 21 -11.14 28.02 -14.86
N GLY A 22 -12.16 28.72 -15.36
CA GLY A 22 -13.41 28.12 -15.82
C GLY A 22 -13.18 27.12 -16.96
N ILE A 23 -12.34 27.48 -17.94
CA ILE A 23 -11.94 26.59 -19.04
C ILE A 23 -11.19 25.36 -18.49
N ALA A 24 -10.24 25.55 -17.57
CA ALA A 24 -9.50 24.46 -16.96
C ALA A 24 -10.44 23.49 -16.22
N ILE A 25 -11.40 24.00 -15.43
CA ILE A 25 -12.41 23.18 -14.74
C ILE A 25 -13.26 22.39 -15.74
N ILE A 26 -13.67 23.00 -16.86
CA ILE A 26 -14.41 22.32 -17.92
C ILE A 26 -13.58 21.17 -18.52
N PHE A 27 -12.31 21.40 -18.82
CA PHE A 27 -11.41 20.36 -19.34
C PHE A 27 -11.14 19.24 -18.32
N ILE A 28 -10.97 19.58 -17.04
CA ILE A 28 -10.81 18.60 -15.95
C ILE A 28 -12.07 17.74 -15.85
N ASN A 29 -13.25 18.34 -15.81
CA ASN A 29 -14.52 17.63 -15.71
C ASN A 29 -14.83 16.79 -16.95
N LYS A 30 -14.53 17.30 -18.16
CA LYS A 30 -14.70 16.56 -19.41
C LYS A 30 -13.77 15.35 -19.46
N THR A 31 -12.51 15.53 -19.06
CA THR A 31 -11.53 14.44 -18.95
C THR A 31 -11.96 13.40 -17.92
N ARG A 32 -12.47 13.84 -16.75
CA ARG A 32 -12.99 12.95 -15.70
C ARG A 32 -14.19 12.13 -16.18
N LYS A 33 -15.17 12.75 -16.85
CA LYS A 33 -16.34 12.06 -17.40
C LYS A 33 -15.95 11.03 -18.47
N ARG A 34 -15.05 11.39 -19.38
CA ARG A 34 -14.57 10.47 -20.43
C ARG A 34 -13.85 9.26 -19.84
N ARG A 35 -12.98 9.48 -18.84
CA ARG A 35 -12.31 8.42 -18.06
C ARG A 35 -13.28 7.49 -17.32
N GLN A 36 -14.44 7.99 -16.91
CA GLN A 36 -15.49 7.17 -16.25
C GLN A 36 -16.36 6.41 -17.26
N GLN A 37 -16.56 6.94 -18.46
CA GLN A 37 -17.41 6.33 -19.49
C GLN A 37 -16.70 5.23 -20.30
N ASP A 38 -15.38 5.30 -20.46
CA ASP A 38 -14.60 4.32 -21.21
C ASP A 38 -14.22 3.06 -20.37
N ALA A 39 -14.56 3.04 -19.08
CA ALA A 39 -14.32 1.90 -18.20
C ALA A 39 -15.52 0.95 -18.20
N THR A 40 -15.52 -0.03 -19.10
CA THR A 40 -16.47 -1.15 -19.01
C THR A 40 -16.14 -1.97 -17.77
N VAL A 41 -16.87 -1.75 -16.67
CA VAL A 41 -16.66 -2.48 -15.40
C VAL A 41 -17.01 -3.95 -15.62
N ARG A 42 -16.01 -4.83 -15.44
CA ARG A 42 -16.20 -6.29 -15.46
C ARG A 42 -16.32 -6.79 -14.03
N GLU A 43 -17.55 -6.99 -13.60
CA GLU A 43 -17.84 -7.56 -12.29
C GLU A 43 -17.57 -9.07 -12.31
N ARG A 44 -16.92 -9.58 -11.27
CA ARG A 44 -16.78 -11.01 -11.02
C ARG A 44 -17.28 -11.36 -9.63
N GLN A 45 -17.90 -12.53 -9.52
CA GLN A 45 -18.33 -13.05 -8.24
C GLN A 45 -17.12 -13.21 -7.31
N SER A 46 -17.18 -12.56 -6.14
CA SER A 46 -16.16 -12.69 -5.10
C SER A 46 -16.48 -13.88 -4.20
N ARG A 47 -15.48 -14.76 -4.00
CA ARG A 47 -15.61 -16.00 -3.20
C ARG A 47 -15.46 -15.75 -1.70
N LYS A 48 -14.78 -14.66 -1.34
CA LYS A 48 -14.55 -14.19 0.03
C LYS A 48 -14.93 -12.71 0.11
N PRO A 49 -16.22 -12.39 -0.03
CA PRO A 49 -16.67 -11.00 -0.11
C PRO A 49 -16.41 -10.26 1.20
N PHE A 50 -16.04 -8.99 1.12
CA PHE A 50 -15.99 -8.11 2.28
C PHE A 50 -17.40 -7.91 2.86
N PRO A 51 -17.59 -7.92 4.20
CA PRO A 51 -16.59 -8.14 5.24
C PRO A 51 -16.30 -9.64 5.46
N GLN A 52 -15.12 -10.10 5.05
CA GLN A 52 -14.64 -11.45 5.32
C GLN A 52 -13.83 -11.44 6.62
N SER A 53 -14.13 -12.33 7.57
CA SER A 53 -13.35 -12.45 8.80
C SER A 53 -12.14 -13.38 8.63
N ALA A 54 -11.04 -13.00 9.27
CA ALA A 54 -9.83 -13.79 9.41
C ALA A 54 -9.91 -14.77 10.58
N THR A 55 -9.19 -15.88 10.47
CA THR A 55 -8.94 -16.77 11.61
C THR A 55 -7.70 -16.28 12.35
N LEU A 56 -7.89 -15.54 13.42
CA LEU A 56 -6.82 -14.94 14.22
C LEU A 56 -6.33 -15.89 15.34
N SER A 57 -5.17 -15.60 15.91
CA SER A 57 -4.66 -16.23 17.13
C SER A 57 -5.59 -15.97 18.32
N GLU A 58 -5.60 -16.88 19.30
CA GLU A 58 -6.53 -16.82 20.45
C GLU A 58 -6.37 -15.55 21.31
N ASN A 59 -5.17 -14.99 21.36
CA ASN A 59 -4.84 -13.78 22.10
C ASN A 59 -5.03 -12.49 21.29
N ALA A 60 -5.41 -12.58 20.01
CA ALA A 60 -5.61 -11.40 19.18
C ALA A 60 -6.84 -10.62 19.64
N LEU A 61 -6.63 -9.33 19.90
CA LEU A 61 -7.68 -8.36 20.12
C LEU A 61 -8.18 -7.82 18.78
N ILE A 62 -9.47 -7.51 18.72
CA ILE A 62 -10.08 -6.75 17.62
C ILE A 62 -10.64 -5.45 18.19
N ALA A 63 -10.72 -4.40 17.37
CA ALA A 63 -11.37 -3.16 17.75
C ALA A 63 -12.86 -3.40 18.05
N LYS A 64 -13.36 -2.78 19.12
CA LYS A 64 -14.73 -2.91 19.62
C LYS A 64 -15.46 -1.56 19.67
N GLN A 65 -14.84 -0.47 19.22
CA GLN A 65 -15.49 0.83 19.11
C GLN A 65 -16.71 0.74 18.18
N GLY A 66 -17.89 1.06 18.72
CA GLY A 66 -19.17 0.94 18.00
C GLY A 66 -19.60 -0.50 17.71
N ASP A 67 -20.67 -0.66 16.93
CA ASP A 67 -21.06 -1.96 16.41
C ASP A 67 -20.18 -2.36 15.19
N PRO A 68 -20.14 -3.66 14.80
CA PRO A 68 -19.35 -4.11 13.66
C PRO A 68 -19.67 -3.41 12.33
N GLN A 69 -20.94 -3.11 12.05
CA GLN A 69 -21.35 -2.47 10.80
C GLN A 69 -20.83 -1.04 10.72
N SER A 70 -20.82 -0.32 11.85
CA SER A 70 -20.25 1.01 11.96
C SER A 70 -18.74 1.02 11.66
N ARG A 71 -17.98 0.03 12.15
CA ARG A 71 -16.55 -0.09 11.83
C ARG A 71 -16.28 -0.44 10.37
N GLU A 72 -17.07 -1.35 9.81
CA GLU A 72 -17.00 -1.65 8.38
C GLU A 72 -17.36 -0.44 7.53
N GLN A 73 -18.34 0.37 7.94
CA GLN A 73 -18.70 1.59 7.24
C GLN A 73 -17.55 2.61 7.24
N ILE A 74 -16.84 2.76 8.36
CA ILE A 74 -15.62 3.56 8.44
C ILE A 74 -14.59 3.08 7.41
N ILE A 75 -14.34 1.77 7.32
CA ILE A 75 -13.42 1.18 6.34
C ILE A 75 -13.87 1.50 4.90
N ARG A 76 -15.16 1.32 4.60
CA ARG A 76 -15.74 1.64 3.28
C ARG A 76 -15.56 3.12 2.94
N ASP A 77 -15.77 4.00 3.89
CA ASP A 77 -15.66 5.45 3.69
C ASP A 77 -14.22 5.84 3.38
N HIS A 78 -13.25 5.36 4.16
CA HIS A 78 -11.83 5.57 3.87
C HIS A 78 -11.43 4.97 2.52
N TYR A 79 -11.96 3.80 2.15
CA TYR A 79 -11.63 3.16 0.88
C TYR A 79 -12.11 3.99 -0.31
N ARG A 80 -13.35 4.49 -0.26
CA ARG A 80 -13.90 5.35 -1.32
C ARG A 80 -13.13 6.67 -1.43
N ASP A 81 -12.76 7.26 -0.29
CA ASP A 81 -11.94 8.47 -0.24
C ASP A 81 -10.55 8.24 -0.85
N TRP A 82 -9.89 7.15 -0.47
CA TRP A 82 -8.59 6.76 -1.00
C TRP A 82 -8.65 6.53 -2.52
N LEU A 83 -9.65 5.78 -3.00
CA LEU A 83 -9.86 5.55 -4.43
C LEU A 83 -9.97 6.86 -5.20
N ALA A 84 -10.78 7.80 -4.69
CA ALA A 84 -11.04 9.07 -5.36
C ALA A 84 -9.80 9.98 -5.40
N ARG A 85 -8.91 9.90 -4.41
CA ARG A 85 -7.72 10.75 -4.28
C ARG A 85 -6.50 10.20 -5.02
N TYR A 86 -6.28 8.89 -4.95
CA TYR A 86 -5.00 8.29 -5.31
C TYR A 86 -5.04 7.43 -6.56
N LEU A 87 -6.16 6.78 -6.87
CA LEU A 87 -6.22 5.87 -8.01
C LEU A 87 -6.49 6.64 -9.32
N LEU A 88 -5.54 6.59 -10.24
CA LEU A 88 -5.64 7.23 -11.55
C LEU A 88 -5.61 6.17 -12.67
N PRO A 89 -6.39 6.35 -13.75
CA PRO A 89 -6.24 5.54 -14.95
C PRO A 89 -4.97 5.93 -15.72
N THR A 90 -4.38 4.99 -16.46
CA THR A 90 -3.39 5.31 -17.50
C THR A 90 -4.01 6.17 -18.61
N TYR A 91 -3.19 6.78 -19.45
CA TYR A 91 -3.66 7.64 -20.54
C TYR A 91 -4.61 6.91 -21.52
N ASP A 92 -4.33 5.63 -21.80
CA ASP A 92 -5.16 4.76 -22.65
C ASP A 92 -6.31 4.06 -21.90
N ALA A 93 -6.50 4.38 -20.62
CA ALA A 93 -7.49 3.82 -19.69
C ALA A 93 -7.42 2.30 -19.43
N ARG A 94 -6.49 1.57 -20.08
CA ARG A 94 -6.35 0.12 -19.93
C ARG A 94 -5.73 -0.30 -18.60
N GLY A 95 -4.86 0.53 -18.05
CA GLY A 95 -4.25 0.34 -16.73
C GLY A 95 -4.74 1.34 -15.70
N ALA A 96 -4.35 1.13 -14.45
CA ALA A 96 -4.54 2.06 -13.35
C ALA A 96 -3.28 2.09 -12.49
N PHE A 97 -3.04 3.20 -11.79
CA PHE A 97 -1.91 3.37 -10.90
C PHE A 97 -2.27 4.24 -9.70
N VAL A 98 -1.54 4.06 -8.59
CA VAL A 98 -1.62 4.88 -7.39
C VAL A 98 -0.69 6.08 -7.54
N ARG A 99 -1.25 7.28 -7.55
CA ARG A 99 -0.46 8.51 -7.56
C ARG A 99 0.16 8.75 -6.19
N VAL A 100 1.49 8.69 -6.11
CA VAL A 100 2.23 9.01 -4.89
C VAL A 100 2.71 10.45 -4.85
N GLY A 101 2.93 11.08 -6.00
CA GLY A 101 3.46 12.43 -6.03
C GLY A 101 3.42 13.09 -7.40
N VAL A 102 4.12 14.23 -7.49
CA VAL A 102 4.38 14.94 -8.75
C VAL A 102 5.82 15.41 -8.73
N GLU A 103 6.58 15.01 -9.75
CA GLU A 103 7.96 15.38 -9.92
C GLU A 103 8.12 16.45 -10.99
N ARG A 104 9.02 17.41 -10.73
CA ARG A 104 9.42 18.40 -11.74
C ARG A 104 10.63 17.88 -12.51
N LYS A 105 10.42 17.45 -13.75
CA LYS A 105 11.48 17.15 -14.71
C LYS A 105 11.62 18.30 -15.71
N ARG A 106 12.67 19.11 -15.55
CA ARG A 106 12.94 20.32 -16.34
C ARG A 106 11.77 21.33 -16.25
N LEU A 107 11.03 21.51 -17.34
CA LEU A 107 9.89 22.42 -17.46
C LEU A 107 8.53 21.70 -17.36
N ARG A 108 8.52 20.39 -17.09
CA ARG A 108 7.30 19.58 -17.01
C ARG A 108 7.12 19.01 -15.61
N TYR A 109 5.87 18.97 -15.18
CA TYR A 109 5.44 18.23 -14.01
C TYR A 109 4.92 16.87 -14.47
N GLN A 110 5.35 15.81 -13.81
CA GLN A 110 5.01 14.43 -14.14
C GLN A 110 4.47 13.76 -12.89
N VAL A 111 3.37 13.04 -13.02
CA VAL A 111 2.86 12.22 -11.92
C VAL A 111 3.83 11.06 -11.67
N SER A 112 4.07 10.74 -10.40
CA SER A 112 4.88 9.60 -9.98
C SER A 112 4.04 8.52 -9.29
N THR A 113 4.54 7.29 -9.37
CA THR A 113 4.06 6.10 -8.63
C THR A 113 5.25 5.23 -8.24
N THR A 114 5.12 4.48 -7.15
CA THR A 114 6.05 3.41 -6.78
C THR A 114 5.40 2.03 -6.91
N SER A 115 6.20 0.99 -7.12
CA SER A 115 5.72 -0.41 -7.10
C SER A 115 5.14 -0.79 -5.74
N LEU A 116 5.68 -0.23 -4.64
CA LEU A 116 5.17 -0.46 -3.28
C LEU A 116 3.72 0.00 -3.12
N ALA A 117 3.39 1.21 -3.58
CA ALA A 117 2.03 1.71 -3.57
C ALA A 117 1.08 0.85 -4.42
N GLN A 118 1.56 0.33 -5.56
CA GLN A 118 0.80 -0.61 -6.40
C GLN A 118 0.54 -1.93 -5.68
N GLY A 119 1.56 -2.52 -5.05
CA GLY A 119 1.43 -3.77 -4.30
C GLY A 119 0.37 -3.69 -3.21
N PHE A 120 0.36 -2.60 -2.45
CA PHE A 120 -0.69 -2.37 -1.46
C PHE A 120 -2.08 -2.20 -2.09
N ALA A 121 -2.20 -1.42 -3.17
CA ALA A 121 -3.47 -1.21 -3.87
C ALA A 121 -4.05 -2.49 -4.48
N LEU A 122 -3.18 -3.37 -4.99
CA LEU A 122 -3.56 -4.69 -5.49
C LEU A 122 -4.19 -5.50 -4.36
N LEU A 123 -3.51 -5.63 -3.21
CA LEU A 123 -4.07 -6.36 -2.08
C LEU A 123 -5.36 -5.70 -1.54
N GLN A 124 -5.40 -4.37 -1.44
CA GLN A 124 -6.59 -3.63 -1.01
C GLN A 124 -7.80 -3.95 -1.91
N SER A 125 -7.59 -4.05 -3.22
CA SER A 125 -8.62 -4.43 -4.18
C SER A 125 -9.11 -5.87 -3.94
N VAL A 126 -8.23 -6.79 -3.54
CA VAL A 126 -8.64 -8.15 -3.17
C VAL A 126 -9.50 -8.15 -1.91
N LEU A 127 -9.04 -7.48 -0.84
CA LEU A 127 -9.67 -7.50 0.47
C LEU A 127 -11.06 -6.86 0.50
N ILE A 128 -11.31 -5.85 -0.34
CA ILE A 128 -12.61 -5.18 -0.46
C ILE A 128 -13.55 -5.83 -1.48
N GLY A 129 -13.07 -6.85 -2.22
CA GLY A 129 -13.86 -7.52 -3.24
C GLY A 129 -15.20 -8.01 -2.70
N GLY A 130 -16.27 -7.87 -3.47
CA GLY A 130 -17.65 -8.18 -3.06
C GLY A 130 -18.42 -6.96 -2.57
N ASP A 131 -17.76 -6.03 -1.86
CA ASP A 131 -18.35 -4.72 -1.50
C ASP A 131 -18.13 -3.70 -2.64
N ASP A 132 -16.89 -3.59 -3.14
CA ASP A 132 -16.62 -2.96 -4.44
C ASP A 132 -16.81 -3.99 -5.55
N LEU A 133 -17.93 -3.90 -6.28
CA LEU A 133 -18.23 -4.78 -7.42
C LEU A 133 -17.21 -4.61 -8.57
N ALA A 134 -16.53 -3.47 -8.64
CA ALA A 134 -15.48 -3.21 -9.62
C ALA A 134 -14.08 -3.65 -9.14
N ALA A 135 -13.96 -4.27 -7.97
CA ALA A 135 -12.66 -4.64 -7.37
C ALA A 135 -11.82 -5.56 -8.26
N SER A 136 -12.44 -6.54 -8.93
CA SER A 136 -11.72 -7.45 -9.83
C SER A 136 -11.17 -6.72 -11.06
N ASP A 137 -11.96 -5.85 -11.68
CA ASP A 137 -11.51 -5.02 -12.80
C ASP A 137 -10.40 -4.06 -12.36
N ARG A 138 -10.56 -3.43 -11.20
CA ARG A 138 -9.56 -2.53 -10.61
C ARG A 138 -8.23 -3.25 -10.37
N TYR A 139 -8.28 -4.44 -9.78
CA TYR A 139 -7.12 -5.29 -9.57
C TYR A 139 -6.39 -5.56 -10.90
N GLU A 140 -7.12 -5.94 -11.94
CA GLU A 140 -6.54 -6.23 -13.25
C GLU A 140 -5.95 -5.00 -13.93
N ARG A 141 -6.56 -3.83 -13.76
CA ARG A 141 -6.02 -2.57 -14.31
C ARG A 141 -4.74 -2.14 -13.58
N LEU A 142 -4.68 -2.34 -12.26
CA LEU A 142 -3.44 -2.16 -11.48
C LEU A 142 -2.37 -3.16 -11.91
N LEU A 143 -2.73 -4.42 -12.09
CA LEU A 143 -1.81 -5.47 -12.55
C LEU A 143 -1.30 -5.20 -13.97
N THR A 144 -2.17 -4.73 -14.86
CA THR A 144 -1.82 -4.30 -16.22
C THR A 144 -0.76 -3.21 -16.20
N PHE A 145 -0.85 -2.28 -15.24
CA PHE A 145 0.18 -1.25 -15.07
C PHE A 145 1.50 -1.87 -14.60
N VAL A 146 1.49 -2.71 -13.56
CA VAL A 146 2.70 -3.37 -13.01
C VAL A 146 3.48 -4.12 -14.09
N ILE A 147 2.81 -4.89 -14.94
CA ILE A 147 3.47 -5.67 -16.01
C ILE A 147 3.94 -4.81 -17.19
N ALA A 148 3.39 -3.61 -17.38
CA ALA A 148 3.76 -2.73 -18.47
C ALA A 148 5.11 -2.02 -18.23
N TYR A 149 5.59 -2.00 -16.98
CA TYR A 149 6.82 -1.30 -16.58
C TYR A 149 7.81 -2.26 -15.90
N PRO A 150 8.38 -3.22 -16.67
CA PRO A 150 9.31 -4.20 -16.11
C PRO A 150 10.56 -3.53 -15.55
N SER A 151 11.21 -4.21 -14.61
CA SER A 151 12.49 -3.77 -14.05
C SER A 151 13.64 -3.97 -15.04
N ASN A 152 14.82 -3.43 -14.72
CA ASN A 152 16.05 -3.71 -15.46
C ASN A 152 16.72 -5.04 -15.06
N GLN A 153 16.28 -5.68 -13.97
CA GLN A 153 16.80 -6.95 -13.46
C GLN A 153 16.05 -8.15 -14.04
N SER A 154 14.73 -8.05 -14.17
CA SER A 154 13.86 -9.10 -14.71
C SER A 154 12.59 -8.50 -15.34
N GLU A 155 12.11 -9.12 -16.42
CA GLU A 155 10.83 -8.78 -17.05
C GLU A 155 9.62 -9.22 -16.22
N ASP A 156 9.82 -10.17 -15.31
CA ASP A 156 8.78 -10.68 -14.41
C ASP A 156 8.61 -9.84 -13.14
N LEU A 157 9.48 -8.85 -12.92
CA LEU A 157 9.43 -7.86 -11.82
C LEU A 157 9.22 -6.45 -12.39
N CYS A 158 8.78 -5.49 -11.58
CA CYS A 158 8.51 -4.13 -12.02
C CYS A 158 9.49 -3.09 -11.47
N SER A 159 9.66 -2.00 -12.21
CA SER A 159 10.50 -0.87 -11.77
C SER A 159 9.95 -0.27 -10.48
N TRP A 160 10.81 -0.06 -9.46
CA TRP A 160 10.39 0.44 -8.14
C TRP A 160 9.69 1.79 -8.20
N HIS A 161 10.04 2.62 -9.18
CA HIS A 161 9.48 3.93 -9.43
C HIS A 161 9.17 4.12 -10.91
N THR A 162 8.03 4.76 -11.22
CA THR A 162 7.60 5.01 -12.60
C THR A 162 6.95 6.39 -12.71
N LEU A 163 7.15 7.03 -13.86
CA LEU A 163 6.51 8.28 -14.27
C LEU A 163 5.51 7.96 -15.39
N PRO A 164 4.23 7.66 -15.10
CA PRO A 164 3.27 7.13 -16.07
C PRO A 164 3.01 8.06 -17.26
N ASP A 165 3.21 9.36 -17.06
CA ASP A 165 3.03 10.40 -18.09
C ASP A 165 4.19 10.47 -19.08
N MET A 166 5.27 9.70 -18.86
CA MET A 166 6.38 9.57 -19.80
C MET A 166 6.07 8.54 -20.89
N THR A 167 6.42 8.86 -22.12
CA THR A 167 6.30 7.92 -23.25
C THR A 167 7.24 6.71 -23.12
N ALA A 168 8.38 6.90 -22.45
CA ALA A 168 9.37 5.86 -22.19
C ALA A 168 10.05 6.18 -20.84
N PRO A 169 9.42 5.85 -19.70
CA PRO A 169 10.09 5.98 -18.41
C PRO A 169 11.31 5.03 -18.36
N PRO A 170 12.34 5.39 -17.58
CA PRO A 170 13.51 4.53 -17.42
C PRO A 170 13.09 3.21 -16.77
N LYS A 171 13.68 2.09 -17.22
CA LYS A 171 13.64 0.82 -16.47
C LYS A 171 14.57 0.95 -15.27
N LEU A 172 14.02 0.85 -14.07
CA LEU A 172 14.76 0.91 -12.82
C LEU A 172 14.84 -0.50 -12.21
N GLU A 173 15.65 -0.64 -11.18
CA GLU A 173 15.67 -1.85 -10.35
C GLU A 173 14.31 -2.08 -9.66
N SER A 174 14.11 -3.30 -9.18
CA SER A 174 12.92 -3.66 -8.41
C SER A 174 13.10 -3.35 -6.92
N ASP A 175 11.99 -3.09 -6.25
CA ASP A 175 11.93 -3.09 -4.78
C ASP A 175 11.51 -4.51 -4.32
N PRO A 176 12.39 -5.27 -3.64
CA PRO A 176 12.10 -6.65 -3.23
C PRO A 176 10.87 -6.77 -2.31
N HIS A 177 10.59 -5.74 -1.50
CA HIS A 177 9.44 -5.75 -0.59
C HIS A 177 8.14 -5.47 -1.35
N ALA A 178 8.16 -4.50 -2.27
CA ALA A 178 7.02 -4.24 -3.15
C ALA A 178 6.66 -5.48 -3.99
N GLU A 179 7.67 -6.15 -4.55
CA GLU A 179 7.47 -7.38 -5.32
C GLU A 179 6.87 -8.51 -4.48
N ALA A 180 7.23 -8.61 -3.19
CA ALA A 180 6.61 -9.56 -2.28
C ALA A 180 5.11 -9.26 -2.06
N TRP A 181 4.71 -7.99 -1.94
CA TRP A 181 3.29 -7.62 -1.88
C TRP A 181 2.54 -7.94 -3.17
N ILE A 182 3.13 -7.69 -4.34
CA ILE A 182 2.54 -8.01 -5.64
C ILE A 182 2.37 -9.52 -5.80
N ALA A 183 3.39 -10.31 -5.45
CA ALA A 183 3.30 -11.78 -5.49
C ALA A 183 2.23 -12.29 -4.51
N PHE A 184 2.18 -11.75 -3.29
CA PHE A 184 1.15 -12.12 -2.33
C PHE A 184 -0.25 -11.72 -2.80
N SER A 185 -0.42 -10.56 -3.43
CA SER A 185 -1.72 -10.15 -3.97
C SER A 185 -2.21 -11.07 -5.08
N LEU A 186 -1.33 -11.64 -5.92
CA LEU A 186 -1.68 -12.62 -6.95
C LEU A 186 -2.26 -13.91 -6.36
N LEU A 187 -1.61 -14.43 -5.31
CA LEU A 187 -2.14 -15.56 -4.53
C LEU A 187 -3.55 -15.28 -4.00
N MET A 188 -3.72 -14.08 -3.44
CA MET A 188 -4.98 -13.65 -2.84
C MET A 188 -6.08 -13.43 -3.89
N ALA A 189 -5.73 -12.88 -5.05
CA ALA A 189 -6.65 -12.68 -6.18
C ALA A 189 -7.16 -14.01 -6.74
N GLU A 190 -6.31 -15.03 -6.86
CA GLU A 190 -6.74 -16.39 -7.24
C GLU A 190 -7.74 -16.96 -6.23
N LYS A 191 -7.50 -16.78 -4.93
CA LYS A 191 -8.47 -17.21 -3.89
C LYS A 191 -9.79 -16.44 -3.98
N GLN A 192 -9.74 -15.16 -4.31
CA GLN A 192 -10.90 -14.28 -4.30
C GLN A 192 -11.79 -14.45 -5.53
N TRP A 193 -11.21 -14.55 -6.73
CA TRP A 193 -11.95 -14.58 -7.99
C TRP A 193 -11.73 -15.85 -8.82
N GLY A 194 -10.74 -16.68 -8.48
CA GLY A 194 -10.39 -17.84 -9.27
C GLY A 194 -9.64 -17.49 -10.55
N GLN A 195 -9.98 -18.17 -11.64
CA GLN A 195 -9.40 -17.92 -12.95
C GLN A 195 -9.94 -16.61 -13.54
N SER A 196 -9.04 -15.82 -14.12
CA SER A 196 -9.37 -14.65 -14.91
C SER A 196 -9.30 -14.95 -16.41
N GLU A 197 -10.13 -14.26 -17.19
CA GLU A 197 -10.08 -14.32 -18.66
C GLU A 197 -8.89 -13.55 -19.25
N ASN A 198 -8.41 -12.53 -18.54
CA ASN A 198 -7.34 -11.63 -19.01
C ASN A 198 -5.97 -12.05 -18.48
N PHE A 199 -5.92 -12.70 -17.31
CA PHE A 199 -4.70 -13.03 -16.61
C PHE A 199 -4.75 -14.45 -16.02
N ASP A 200 -3.69 -15.21 -16.22
CA ASP A 200 -3.46 -16.46 -15.48
C ASP A 200 -2.66 -16.13 -14.21
N TYR A 201 -3.36 -15.83 -13.11
CA TYR A 201 -2.71 -15.41 -11.86
C TYR A 201 -1.71 -16.44 -11.34
N LYS A 202 -2.01 -17.73 -11.48
CA LYS A 202 -1.14 -18.81 -11.02
C LYS A 202 0.16 -18.82 -11.84
N ARG A 203 0.05 -18.77 -13.17
CA ARG A 203 1.23 -18.73 -14.04
C ARG A 203 2.07 -17.46 -13.83
N MET A 204 1.41 -16.31 -13.65
CA MET A 204 2.10 -15.05 -13.35
C MET A 204 2.84 -15.13 -12.00
N LEU A 205 2.22 -15.75 -11.00
CA LEU A 205 2.84 -15.97 -9.71
C LEU A 205 4.08 -16.86 -9.83
N GLU A 206 4.01 -17.96 -10.58
CA GLU A 206 5.14 -18.89 -10.77
C GLU A 206 6.39 -18.16 -11.30
N TYR A 207 6.27 -17.40 -12.39
CA TYR A 207 7.39 -16.63 -12.94
C TYR A 207 7.88 -15.54 -11.98
N ARG A 208 6.94 -14.80 -11.36
CA ARG A 208 7.29 -13.72 -10.42
C ARG A 208 8.01 -14.26 -9.17
N LEU A 209 7.59 -15.40 -8.62
CA LEU A 209 8.25 -16.01 -7.46
C LEU A 209 9.67 -16.47 -7.79
N SER A 210 9.89 -17.02 -8.99
CA SER A 210 11.23 -17.39 -9.45
C SER A 210 12.15 -16.16 -9.49
N ALA A 211 11.70 -15.08 -10.15
CA ALA A 211 12.49 -13.85 -10.26
C ALA A 211 12.67 -13.14 -8.91
N LEU A 212 11.65 -13.14 -8.05
CA LEU A 212 11.73 -12.54 -6.73
C LEU A 212 12.68 -13.29 -5.80
N LEU A 213 12.70 -14.62 -5.86
CA LEU A 213 13.63 -15.42 -5.07
C LEU A 213 15.08 -15.13 -5.48
N GLU A 214 15.36 -15.05 -6.78
CA GLU A 214 16.68 -14.66 -7.31
C GLU A 214 17.06 -13.25 -6.84
N LEU A 215 16.14 -12.29 -6.92
CA LEU A 215 16.35 -10.94 -6.42
C LEU A 215 16.69 -10.94 -4.93
N GLN A 216 15.92 -11.65 -4.09
CA GLN A 216 16.16 -11.72 -2.64
C GLN A 216 17.53 -12.33 -2.31
N GLN A 217 17.94 -13.37 -3.04
CA GLN A 217 19.24 -14.02 -2.84
C GLN A 217 20.43 -13.17 -3.33
N SER A 218 20.18 -12.22 -4.21
CA SER A 218 21.19 -11.29 -4.71
C SER A 218 21.47 -10.10 -3.78
N ILE A 219 20.66 -9.90 -2.73
CA ILE A 219 20.83 -8.77 -1.81
C ILE A 219 22.06 -9.02 -0.93
N GLU A 220 23.03 -8.11 -1.02
CA GLU A 220 24.22 -8.13 -0.18
C GLU A 220 23.85 -7.94 1.29
N ALA A 221 24.52 -8.66 2.20
CA ALA A 221 24.23 -8.58 3.63
C ALA A 221 24.36 -7.17 4.22
N SER A 222 25.21 -6.33 3.62
CA SER A 222 25.37 -4.91 4.01
C SER A 222 24.18 -4.03 3.63
N ASP A 223 23.29 -4.48 2.74
CA ASP A 223 22.10 -3.77 2.26
C ASP A 223 20.79 -4.36 2.82
N HIS A 224 20.84 -4.80 4.08
CA HIS A 224 19.73 -5.46 4.78
C HIS A 224 18.42 -4.66 4.77
N LYS A 225 18.48 -3.33 4.63
CA LYS A 225 17.33 -2.43 4.62
C LYS A 225 16.40 -2.69 3.43
N ARG A 226 16.93 -3.24 2.33
CA ARG A 226 16.15 -3.62 1.14
C ARG A 226 15.43 -4.96 1.29
N ALA A 227 15.81 -5.76 2.27
CA ALA A 227 15.29 -7.10 2.46
C ALA A 227 14.48 -7.19 3.76
N ILE A 228 13.16 -7.07 3.62
CA ILE A 228 12.24 -7.10 4.76
C ILE A 228 11.81 -8.54 5.03
N TYR A 229 11.95 -8.98 6.28
CA TYR A 229 11.47 -10.28 6.73
C TYR A 229 9.94 -10.33 6.71
N ALA A 230 9.36 -11.05 5.74
CA ALA A 230 7.92 -11.18 5.52
C ALA A 230 7.46 -12.65 5.67
N PRO A 231 7.49 -13.23 6.90
CA PRO A 231 7.28 -14.67 7.10
C PRO A 231 5.94 -15.20 6.60
N LEU A 232 4.85 -14.44 6.78
CA LEU A 232 3.54 -14.82 6.24
C LEU A 232 3.59 -15.03 4.72
N PHE A 233 4.37 -14.21 4.02
CA PHE A 233 4.48 -14.27 2.57
C PHE A 233 5.43 -15.39 2.16
N PHE A 234 6.59 -15.49 2.82
CA PHE A 234 7.58 -16.52 2.51
C PHE A 234 7.04 -17.93 2.76
N ASP A 235 6.26 -18.15 3.82
CA ASP A 235 5.58 -19.42 4.06
C ASP A 235 4.57 -19.75 2.95
N ALA A 236 3.86 -18.73 2.43
CA ALA A 236 2.97 -18.89 1.30
C ALA A 236 3.75 -19.20 0.02
N PHE A 237 4.86 -18.51 -0.23
CA PHE A 237 5.70 -18.69 -1.43
C PHE A 237 6.41 -20.05 -1.44
N ALA A 238 6.88 -20.52 -0.29
CA ALA A 238 7.50 -21.83 -0.13
C ALA A 238 6.54 -22.98 -0.48
N ARG A 239 5.21 -22.78 -0.35
CA ARG A 239 4.22 -23.79 -0.76
C ARG A 239 3.95 -23.81 -2.27
N HIS A 240 4.39 -22.80 -3.00
CA HIS A 240 4.10 -22.62 -4.43
C HIS A 240 5.35 -22.62 -5.32
N SER A 241 6.55 -22.64 -4.73
CA SER A 241 7.83 -22.61 -5.44
C SER A 241 8.92 -23.31 -4.62
N ASP A 242 10.19 -22.96 -4.78
CA ASP A 242 11.32 -23.61 -4.11
C ASP A 242 11.28 -23.43 -2.57
N ALA A 243 10.71 -24.42 -1.88
CA ALA A 243 10.49 -24.37 -0.45
C ALA A 243 11.78 -24.21 0.35
N GLU A 244 12.84 -24.93 -0.02
CA GLU A 244 14.11 -24.92 0.70
C GLU A 244 14.77 -23.55 0.58
N ALA A 245 14.80 -23.00 -0.63
CA ALA A 245 15.37 -21.69 -0.89
C ALA A 245 14.63 -20.57 -0.14
N TRP A 246 13.29 -20.57 -0.17
CA TRP A 246 12.49 -19.58 0.56
C TRP A 246 12.66 -19.68 2.07
N GLN A 247 12.71 -20.90 2.63
CA GLN A 247 12.94 -21.11 4.05
C GLN A 247 14.32 -20.61 4.48
N LYS A 248 15.35 -20.84 3.66
CA LYS A 248 16.70 -20.32 3.92
C LYS A 248 16.71 -18.79 3.91
N THR A 249 16.16 -18.16 2.87
CA THR A 249 16.03 -16.69 2.80
C THR A 249 15.29 -16.13 4.00
N ALA A 250 14.17 -16.75 4.40
CA ALA A 250 13.41 -16.33 5.58
C ALA A 250 14.23 -16.41 6.88
N LEU A 251 15.06 -17.45 7.04
CA LEU A 251 15.91 -17.64 8.20
C LEU A 251 17.02 -16.58 8.27
N ASP A 252 17.66 -16.28 7.15
CA ASP A 252 18.72 -15.26 7.06
C ASP A 252 18.17 -13.87 7.41
N LEU A 253 17.01 -13.50 6.84
CA LEU A 253 16.34 -12.23 7.13
C LEU A 253 15.84 -12.13 8.56
N ARG A 254 15.36 -13.23 9.15
CA ARG A 254 14.97 -13.27 10.57
C ARG A 254 16.16 -13.00 11.47
N LYS A 255 17.34 -13.54 11.13
CA LYS A 255 18.57 -13.33 11.90
C LYS A 255 18.98 -11.85 11.86
N GLU A 256 18.93 -11.22 10.70
CA GLU A 256 19.24 -9.79 10.59
C GLU A 256 18.24 -8.92 11.33
N LEU A 257 16.96 -9.25 11.27
CA LEU A 257 15.93 -8.55 12.06
C LEU A 257 16.27 -8.61 13.55
N LEU A 258 16.54 -9.80 14.09
CA LEU A 258 16.85 -9.99 15.50
C LEU A 258 18.10 -9.22 15.97
N ALA A 259 19.06 -9.00 15.07
CA ALA A 259 20.26 -8.23 15.38
C ALA A 259 19.99 -6.72 15.57
N HIS A 260 18.93 -6.18 14.95
CA HIS A 260 18.69 -4.74 14.85
C HIS A 260 17.45 -4.23 15.58
N ILE A 261 16.53 -5.10 16.04
CA ILE A 261 15.28 -4.66 16.70
C ILE A 261 15.44 -4.24 18.16
N LYS A 262 16.54 -4.63 18.82
CA LYS A 262 16.69 -4.42 20.26
C LYS A 262 16.86 -2.93 20.58
N GLY A 263 15.87 -2.37 21.27
CA GLY A 263 15.86 -0.94 21.63
C GLY A 263 15.59 0.00 20.46
N ALA A 264 15.12 -0.55 19.33
CA ALA A 264 14.72 0.25 18.19
C ALA A 264 13.40 0.98 18.47
N GLU A 265 13.23 2.16 17.87
CA GLU A 265 12.08 3.03 18.07
C GLU A 265 11.65 3.64 16.73
N LEU A 266 10.36 3.94 16.59
CA LEU A 266 9.83 4.73 15.49
C LEU A 266 9.73 6.20 15.94
N SER A 267 10.62 7.03 15.42
CA SER A 267 10.80 8.42 15.82
C SER A 267 10.36 9.43 14.76
N ALA A 268 9.91 8.99 13.58
CA ALA A 268 9.63 9.80 12.41
C ALA A 268 10.86 10.64 11.98
N ASP A 269 11.99 9.96 11.78
CA ASP A 269 13.25 10.56 11.33
C ASP A 269 13.45 10.49 9.80
N GLY A 270 12.57 9.77 9.09
CA GLY A 270 12.60 9.69 7.64
C GLY A 270 13.66 8.74 7.07
N SER A 271 14.39 8.03 7.92
CA SER A 271 15.48 7.16 7.49
C SER A 271 15.00 5.87 6.81
N ALA A 272 15.88 5.30 5.97
CA ALA A 272 15.63 3.99 5.37
C ALA A 272 15.58 2.88 6.43
N GLU A 273 16.36 3.00 7.51
CA GLU A 273 16.30 2.13 8.69
C GLU A 273 14.93 2.16 9.35
N GLU A 274 14.34 3.34 9.51
CA GLU A 274 13.01 3.48 10.09
C GLU A 274 11.92 2.88 9.19
N ALA A 275 12.03 3.07 7.87
CA ALA A 275 11.13 2.43 6.92
C ALA A 275 11.21 0.90 6.98
N TRP A 276 12.43 0.36 7.01
CA TRP A 276 12.69 -1.07 7.20
C TRP A 276 12.10 -1.59 8.51
N LEU A 277 12.26 -0.85 9.62
CA LEU A 277 11.74 -1.24 10.93
C LEU A 277 10.21 -1.22 10.96
N ALA A 278 9.58 -0.21 10.36
CA ALA A 278 8.13 -0.11 10.27
C ALA A 278 7.54 -1.27 9.46
N PHE A 279 8.09 -1.58 8.29
CA PHE A 279 7.61 -2.73 7.51
C PHE A 279 7.91 -4.09 8.17
N SER A 280 9.02 -4.20 8.90
CA SER A 280 9.29 -5.39 9.72
C SER A 280 8.26 -5.54 10.84
N THR A 281 7.86 -4.43 11.47
CA THR A 281 6.81 -4.36 12.49
C THR A 281 5.47 -4.86 11.93
N LEU A 282 5.09 -4.40 10.73
CA LEU A 282 3.89 -4.85 10.01
C LEU A 282 3.92 -6.36 9.76
N HIS A 283 5.00 -6.88 9.17
CA HIS A 283 5.09 -8.28 8.76
C HIS A 283 5.20 -9.27 9.93
N VAL A 284 5.96 -8.92 10.97
CA VAL A 284 6.05 -9.73 12.19
C VAL A 284 4.69 -9.83 12.87
N GLY A 285 3.95 -8.72 12.95
CA GLY A 285 2.62 -8.73 13.55
C GLY A 285 1.60 -9.51 12.74
N LEU A 286 1.58 -9.36 11.41
CA LEU A 286 0.71 -10.18 10.55
C LEU A 286 0.97 -11.67 10.75
N ALA A 287 2.24 -12.07 10.84
CA ALA A 287 2.60 -13.45 11.12
C ALA A 287 2.18 -13.90 12.54
N GLY A 288 2.39 -13.07 13.56
CA GLY A 288 1.94 -13.37 14.93
C GLY A 288 0.42 -13.53 15.05
N LEU A 289 -0.35 -12.80 14.24
CA LEU A 289 -1.81 -12.89 14.20
C LEU A 289 -2.34 -14.10 13.43
N LEU A 290 -1.72 -14.43 12.29
CA LEU A 290 -2.32 -15.32 11.29
C LEU A 290 -1.64 -16.69 11.21
N LEU A 291 -0.39 -16.81 11.66
CA LEU A 291 0.32 -18.08 11.70
C LEU A 291 0.18 -18.71 13.09
N LYS A 292 -0.09 -20.02 13.11
CA LYS A 292 -0.39 -20.76 14.34
C LYS A 292 0.85 -21.10 15.18
N GLU A 293 2.03 -20.98 14.61
CA GLU A 293 3.27 -21.37 15.28
C GLU A 293 3.65 -20.35 16.35
N SER A 294 3.88 -20.82 17.57
CA SER A 294 4.25 -19.98 18.71
C SER A 294 5.56 -19.20 18.48
N SER A 295 6.40 -19.65 17.54
CA SER A 295 7.64 -18.97 17.18
C SER A 295 7.41 -17.55 16.62
N HIS A 296 6.27 -17.31 15.96
CA HIS A 296 5.90 -15.99 15.44
C HIS A 296 5.33 -15.09 16.54
N GLN A 297 4.52 -15.62 17.44
CA GLN A 297 4.01 -14.90 18.60
C GLN A 297 5.16 -14.48 19.54
N ASN A 298 6.13 -15.38 19.78
CA ASN A 298 7.33 -15.07 20.55
C ASN A 298 8.19 -13.97 19.92
N LEU A 299 8.24 -13.91 18.58
CA LEU A 299 8.92 -12.82 17.88
C LEU A 299 8.14 -11.51 17.98
N ALA A 300 6.81 -11.56 17.81
CA ALA A 300 5.92 -10.40 17.97
C ALA A 300 6.06 -9.75 19.35
N ASN A 301 6.19 -10.55 20.42
CA ASN A 301 6.40 -10.04 21.78
C ASN A 301 7.69 -9.21 21.92
N GLN A 302 8.71 -9.42 21.07
CA GLN A 302 9.93 -8.61 21.12
C GLN A 302 9.72 -7.16 20.65
N PHE A 303 8.60 -6.88 19.97
CA PHE A 303 8.25 -5.54 19.49
C PHE A 303 7.30 -4.78 20.42
N GLU A 304 6.88 -5.36 21.55
CA GLU A 304 5.90 -4.76 22.48
C GLU A 304 6.27 -3.32 22.87
N GLY A 305 7.50 -3.11 23.35
CA GLY A 305 7.95 -1.77 23.75
C GLY A 305 7.95 -0.75 22.60
N LEU A 306 8.39 -1.17 21.41
CA LEU A 306 8.41 -0.34 20.22
C LEU A 306 7.00 0.11 19.83
N VAL A 307 6.05 -0.83 19.79
CA VAL A 307 4.66 -0.58 19.37
C VAL A 307 3.93 0.28 20.40
N TYR A 308 4.11 -0.01 21.69
CA TYR A 308 3.53 0.80 22.76
C TYR A 308 4.00 2.26 22.68
N ASN A 309 5.31 2.46 22.49
CA ASN A 309 5.89 3.79 22.34
C ASN A 309 5.36 4.49 21.08
N ALA A 310 5.35 3.81 19.93
CA ALA A 310 4.89 4.37 18.66
C ALA A 310 3.43 4.84 18.74
N ILE A 311 2.52 4.03 19.28
CA ILE A 311 1.10 4.39 19.44
C ILE A 311 0.93 5.60 20.37
N LYS A 312 1.81 5.75 21.36
CA LYS A 312 1.74 6.86 22.32
C LYS A 312 2.32 8.18 21.77
N THR A 313 3.36 8.11 20.94
CA THR A 313 4.14 9.30 20.54
C THR A 313 3.83 9.79 19.13
N LEU A 314 3.63 8.89 18.16
CA LEU A 314 3.39 9.27 16.76
C LEU A 314 2.08 10.04 16.51
N PRO A 315 0.98 9.85 17.26
CA PRO A 315 -0.23 10.65 17.04
C PRO A 315 -0.01 12.16 17.13
N ALA A 316 0.93 12.61 17.98
CA ALA A 316 1.29 14.02 18.09
C ALA A 316 2.04 14.58 16.88
N LYS A 317 2.53 13.70 15.98
CA LYS A 317 3.31 14.04 14.80
C LYS A 317 2.53 13.93 13.49
N LEU A 318 1.27 13.47 13.52
CA LEU A 318 0.49 13.19 12.30
C LEU A 318 0.30 14.40 11.37
N GLU A 319 0.35 15.62 11.89
CA GLU A 319 0.21 16.86 11.11
C GLU A 319 1.55 17.42 10.61
N GLN A 320 2.68 16.79 10.98
CA GLN A 320 4.00 17.22 10.51
C GLN A 320 4.11 17.00 9.00
N ALA A 321 4.75 17.93 8.30
CA ALA A 321 5.02 17.79 6.88
C ALA A 321 5.88 16.56 6.62
N GLU A 322 5.56 15.83 5.56
CA GLU A 322 6.45 14.79 5.03
C GLU A 322 7.80 15.43 4.66
N GLU A 323 8.82 15.11 5.44
CA GLU A 323 10.21 15.10 4.98
C GLU A 323 10.51 13.71 4.40
N ASP A 324 11.61 13.57 3.65
CA ASP A 324 12.00 12.33 2.96
C ASP A 324 11.72 11.07 3.81
N GLY A 325 11.10 10.02 3.26
CA GLY A 325 10.83 8.75 3.96
C GLY A 325 9.35 8.40 4.14
N LEU A 326 9.02 7.61 5.16
CA LEU A 326 7.63 7.26 5.51
C LEU A 326 7.00 8.32 6.42
N SER A 327 5.74 8.65 6.15
CA SER A 327 4.97 9.57 7.00
C SER A 327 4.71 8.99 8.41
N PRO A 328 4.48 9.83 9.43
CA PRO A 328 4.06 9.37 10.75
C PRO A 328 2.79 8.51 10.71
N LEU A 329 1.90 8.75 9.74
CA LEU A 329 0.71 7.92 9.53
C LEU A 329 1.08 6.52 9.03
N ALA A 330 2.00 6.42 8.07
CA ALA A 330 2.51 5.14 7.57
C ALA A 330 3.21 4.34 8.68
N LEU A 331 4.09 4.98 9.46
CA LEU A 331 4.78 4.37 10.59
C LEU A 331 3.80 3.84 11.63
N LEU A 332 2.82 4.68 11.99
CA LEU A 332 1.80 4.31 12.95
C LEU A 332 0.98 3.13 12.42
N ALA A 333 0.46 3.20 11.19
CA ALA A 333 -0.37 2.15 10.59
C ALA A 333 0.33 0.77 10.54
N CYS A 334 1.64 0.73 10.27
CA CYS A 334 2.42 -0.50 10.32
C CYS A 334 2.39 -1.22 11.69
N CYS A 335 2.09 -0.50 12.79
CA CYS A 335 2.00 -1.08 14.13
C CYS A 335 0.70 -1.87 14.39
N ALA A 336 -0.33 -1.73 13.53
CA ALA A 336 -1.66 -2.30 13.77
C ALA A 336 -1.70 -3.79 14.10
N PRO A 337 -1.03 -4.68 13.34
CA PRO A 337 -1.09 -6.10 13.63
C PRO A 337 -0.48 -6.47 15.00
N LEU A 338 0.62 -5.81 15.38
CA LEU A 338 1.25 -6.04 16.68
C LEU A 338 0.46 -5.42 17.83
N ALA A 339 -0.21 -4.28 17.61
CA ALA A 339 -1.07 -3.65 18.60
C ALA A 339 -2.20 -4.60 19.06
N MET A 340 -2.76 -5.39 18.13
CA MET A 340 -3.76 -6.41 18.42
C MET A 340 -3.24 -7.53 19.33
N LEU A 341 -1.93 -7.70 19.46
CA LEU A 341 -1.31 -8.71 20.32
C LEU A 341 -0.91 -8.16 21.71
N GLN A 342 -1.14 -6.87 22.00
CA GLN A 342 -0.64 -6.19 23.22
C GLN A 342 -1.45 -6.45 24.51
N ASN A 343 -2.44 -7.35 24.50
CA ASN A 343 -3.35 -7.59 25.65
C ASN A 343 -3.88 -6.30 26.34
N ASP A 344 -4.01 -5.20 25.59
CA ASP A 344 -4.46 -3.89 26.06
C ASP A 344 -5.55 -3.38 25.11
N GLN A 345 -6.81 -3.70 25.45
CA GLN A 345 -7.97 -3.31 24.64
C GLN A 345 -8.13 -1.78 24.61
N ASP A 346 -7.86 -1.09 25.71
CA ASP A 346 -8.05 0.36 25.79
C ASP A 346 -7.04 1.11 24.89
N LEU A 347 -5.80 0.63 24.83
CA LEU A 347 -4.81 1.11 23.86
C LEU A 347 -5.28 0.86 22.43
N LEU A 348 -5.79 -0.34 22.13
CA LEU A 348 -6.30 -0.68 20.81
C LEU A 348 -7.47 0.21 20.37
N GLU A 349 -8.41 0.53 21.27
CA GLU A 349 -9.53 1.43 20.95
C GLU A 349 -9.06 2.87 20.70
N LYS A 350 -8.15 3.40 21.52
CA LYS A 350 -7.56 4.74 21.29
C LYS A 350 -6.84 4.79 19.95
N TYR A 351 -6.13 3.71 19.64
CA TYR A 351 -5.39 3.59 18.40
C TYR A 351 -6.34 3.52 17.18
N TRP A 352 -7.39 2.69 17.24
CA TRP A 352 -8.44 2.65 16.23
C TRP A 352 -9.05 4.03 16.00
N ASN A 353 -9.42 4.73 17.08
CA ASN A 353 -10.00 6.06 17.00
C ASN A 353 -9.04 7.05 16.34
N THR A 354 -7.74 6.96 16.63
CA THR A 354 -6.71 7.81 16.00
C THR A 354 -6.68 7.61 14.48
N LEU A 355 -6.59 6.36 14.01
CA LEU A 355 -6.52 6.06 12.57
C LEU A 355 -7.82 6.40 11.84
N SER A 356 -8.97 6.05 12.43
CA SER A 356 -10.29 6.22 11.80
C SER A 356 -10.77 7.67 11.74
N THR A 357 -10.30 8.54 12.64
CA THR A 357 -10.75 9.94 12.68
C THR A 357 -9.76 10.90 12.04
N HIS A 358 -8.49 10.51 11.90
CA HIS A 358 -7.48 11.34 11.27
C HIS A 358 -7.86 11.67 9.81
N LYS A 359 -7.63 12.91 9.40
CA LYS A 359 -7.87 13.37 8.04
C LYS A 359 -6.56 13.96 7.53
N SER A 360 -5.85 13.22 6.68
CA SER A 360 -4.61 13.74 6.12
C SER A 360 -4.90 15.00 5.30
N ALA A 361 -4.23 16.09 5.68
CA ALA A 361 -4.22 17.34 4.94
C ALA A 361 -3.25 17.30 3.75
N GLN A 362 -2.35 16.30 3.72
CA GLN A 362 -1.27 16.15 2.75
C GLN A 362 -1.57 14.99 1.79
N HIS A 363 -0.85 14.97 0.67
CA HIS A 363 -0.98 13.90 -0.33
C HIS A 363 -0.12 12.69 0.10
N ASP A 364 -0.57 11.96 1.11
CA ASP A 364 0.13 10.80 1.67
C ASP A 364 -0.45 9.50 1.12
N ALA A 365 -0.07 9.11 -0.10
CA ALA A 365 -0.64 7.90 -0.71
C ALA A 365 -0.26 6.62 0.04
N ILE A 366 0.97 6.53 0.56
CA ILE A 366 1.47 5.31 1.20
C ILE A 366 0.84 5.15 2.59
N GLY A 367 0.89 6.18 3.43
CA GLY A 367 0.29 6.16 4.76
C GLY A 367 -1.22 5.99 4.73
N GLU A 368 -1.92 6.59 3.77
CA GLU A 368 -3.36 6.37 3.59
C GLU A 368 -3.70 4.94 3.15
N THR A 369 -2.86 4.32 2.32
CA THR A 369 -3.05 2.91 1.93
C THR A 369 -2.77 1.97 3.11
N LEU A 370 -1.69 2.20 3.85
CA LEU A 370 -1.35 1.42 5.05
C LEU A 370 -2.39 1.60 6.16
N ARG A 371 -2.96 2.79 6.30
CA ARG A 371 -4.06 3.07 7.23
C ARG A 371 -5.28 2.21 6.92
N LEU A 372 -5.65 2.08 5.64
CA LEU A 372 -6.74 1.19 5.25
C LEU A 372 -6.45 -0.26 5.62
N LEU A 373 -5.23 -0.71 5.37
CA LEU A 373 -4.78 -2.05 5.75
C LEU A 373 -4.85 -2.25 7.26
N ALA A 374 -4.40 -1.26 8.03
CA ALA A 374 -4.44 -1.26 9.49
C ALA A 374 -5.87 -1.36 10.02
N LEU A 375 -6.80 -0.55 9.51
CA LEU A 375 -8.22 -0.59 9.90
C LEU A 375 -8.85 -1.94 9.54
N MET A 376 -8.57 -2.49 8.35
CA MET A 376 -9.04 -3.82 7.98
C MET A 376 -8.48 -4.90 8.91
N THR A 377 -7.19 -4.85 9.23
CA THR A 377 -6.55 -5.81 10.14
C THR A 377 -7.13 -5.73 11.55
N MET A 378 -7.23 -4.53 12.12
CA MET A 378 -7.79 -4.30 13.48
C MET A 378 -9.27 -4.68 13.60
N ASN A 379 -10.03 -4.62 12.51
CA ASN A 379 -11.40 -5.10 12.46
C ASN A 379 -11.51 -6.61 12.19
N GLY A 380 -10.39 -7.31 11.99
CA GLY A 380 -10.33 -8.74 11.71
C GLY A 380 -10.67 -9.11 10.27
N ASN A 381 -10.58 -8.17 9.33
CA ASN A 381 -10.92 -8.37 7.91
C ASN A 381 -9.74 -8.68 6.98
N PHE A 382 -8.50 -8.70 7.50
CA PHE A 382 -7.34 -9.18 6.75
C PHE A 382 -7.31 -10.71 6.75
N TRP A 383 -7.88 -11.34 5.73
CA TRP A 383 -7.86 -12.79 5.57
C TRP A 383 -6.69 -13.23 4.68
N VAL A 384 -6.31 -14.51 4.75
CA VAL A 384 -5.24 -15.13 3.95
C VAL A 384 -5.66 -16.44 3.30
#